data_AF-A0A6C0QK40-F1
#
_entry.id   AF-A0A6C0QK40-F1
#
_cell.length_a   1.000
_cell.length_b   1.000
_cell.length_c   1.000
_cell.angle_alpha   90.00
_cell.angle_beta   90.00
_cell.angle_gamma   90.00
#
_symmetry.space_group_name_H-M   'P 1'
#
loop_
_entity.id
_entity.type
_entity.pdbx_description
1 polymer ?
#
loop_
_entity_poly.entity_id
_entity_poly.type
_entity_poly.pdbx_seq_one_letter_code
_entity_poly.pdbx_strand_id
1 'polypeptide(L)'
;MARPLSVLMALVALSFDSICSLGCDLPQTHSLATRRTLVLLGQMRRISPSSCLKDRQDFGFPQEVLGGHRLQKAQAISVFHELVQQLFLLFSTEGSSAAWEDSLLHRLCTGLDQQLTELEACPMQEAELQGRPLLNEDPILAVRRYFHRITLYLQEKKYSPCAWEIVRAEVMRSFSSARHLQER
;
A
#
# COMPACT_ATOMS: atom_id res chain seq x y z
N MET A 1 35.71 -44.00 14.01
CA MET A 1 36.22 -42.68 13.59
C MET A 1 35.26 -42.11 12.54
N ALA A 2 34.19 -41.44 12.97
CA ALA A 2 33.18 -40.89 12.09
C ALA A 2 33.69 -39.57 11.47
N ARG A 3 33.56 -39.47 10.16
CA ARG A 3 34.34 -38.58 9.29
C ARG A 3 33.98 -37.10 9.53
N PRO A 4 34.96 -36.21 9.76
CA PRO A 4 34.73 -34.77 9.91
C PRO A 4 34.04 -34.15 8.67
N LEU A 5 34.22 -34.77 7.50
CA LEU A 5 33.52 -34.44 6.26
C LEU A 5 31.99 -34.59 6.33
N SER A 6 31.49 -35.60 7.04
CA SER A 6 30.03 -35.81 7.17
C SER A 6 29.38 -34.75 8.04
N VAL A 7 30.11 -34.24 9.05
CA VAL A 7 29.67 -33.16 9.93
C VAL A 7 29.70 -31.83 9.19
N LEU A 8 30.72 -31.60 8.36
CA LEU A 8 30.84 -30.38 7.55
C LEU A 8 29.70 -30.26 6.53
N MET A 9 29.35 -31.36 5.85
CA MET A 9 28.24 -31.38 4.90
C MET A 9 26.88 -31.21 5.58
N ALA A 10 26.69 -31.76 6.79
CA ALA A 10 25.48 -31.55 7.57
C ALA A 10 25.35 -30.10 8.07
N LEU A 11 26.45 -29.47 8.50
CA LEU A 11 26.47 -28.05 8.88
C LEU A 11 26.20 -27.12 7.71
N VAL A 12 26.70 -27.45 6.51
CA VAL A 12 26.39 -26.72 5.27
C VAL A 12 24.91 -26.91 4.90
N ALA A 13 24.35 -28.11 5.00
CA ALA A 13 22.92 -28.32 4.74
C ALA A 13 22.03 -27.55 5.72
N LEU A 14 22.35 -27.60 7.02
CA LEU A 14 21.63 -26.86 8.07
C LEU A 14 21.76 -25.34 7.95
N SER A 15 22.89 -24.83 7.43
CA SER A 15 23.04 -23.40 7.16
C SER A 15 22.26 -22.98 5.91
N PHE A 16 22.18 -23.83 4.88
CA PHE A 16 21.35 -23.57 3.70
C PHE A 16 19.84 -23.58 4.03
N ASP A 17 19.37 -24.49 4.88
CA ASP A 17 17.96 -24.51 5.32
C ASP A 17 17.61 -23.28 6.18
N SER A 18 18.57 -22.77 6.96
CA SER A 18 18.42 -21.55 7.77
C SER A 18 18.40 -20.27 6.91
N ILE A 19 19.16 -20.25 5.82
CA ILE A 19 19.23 -19.10 4.88
C ILE A 19 17.99 -19.05 3.97
N CYS A 20 17.36 -20.20 3.67
CA CYS A 20 16.16 -20.27 2.84
C CYS A 20 14.84 -19.96 3.59
N SER A 21 14.86 -19.75 4.91
CA SER A 21 13.67 -19.39 5.70
C SER A 21 13.48 -17.88 5.89
N LEU A 22 14.18 -17.03 5.13
CA LEU A 22 13.93 -15.57 5.07
C LEU A 22 12.71 -15.26 4.16
N GLY A 23 11.66 -16.06 4.26
CA GLY A 23 10.36 -15.68 3.74
C GLY A 23 9.84 -14.52 4.58
N CYS A 24 9.45 -13.42 3.94
CA CYS A 24 8.83 -12.32 4.65
C CYS A 24 7.46 -12.76 5.20
N ASP A 25 7.41 -13.09 6.50
CA ASP A 25 6.19 -13.27 7.26
C ASP A 25 5.62 -11.90 7.66
N LEU A 26 5.05 -11.26 6.65
CA LEU A 26 4.35 -9.98 6.68
C LEU A 26 3.00 -9.89 7.45
N PRO A 27 2.25 -10.96 7.78
CA PRO A 27 0.80 -10.78 7.98
C PRO A 27 0.41 -9.93 9.20
N GLN A 28 1.15 -10.00 10.31
CA GLN A 28 0.65 -9.50 11.60
C GLN A 28 0.99 -8.03 11.89
N THR A 29 2.19 -7.57 11.56
CA THR A 29 2.60 -6.16 11.75
C THR A 29 1.92 -5.23 10.74
N HIS A 30 1.83 -5.67 9.49
CA HIS A 30 1.30 -4.88 8.39
C HIS A 30 -0.23 -4.73 8.42
N SER A 31 -0.96 -5.74 8.91
CA SER A 31 -2.40 -5.63 9.14
C SER A 31 -2.75 -4.63 10.25
N LEU A 32 -1.89 -4.50 11.27
CA LEU A 32 -2.02 -3.49 12.32
C LEU A 32 -1.73 -2.07 11.79
N ALA A 33 -0.69 -1.91 10.97
CA ALA A 33 -0.36 -0.63 10.33
C ALA A 33 -1.53 -0.14 9.46
N THR A 34 -2.06 -1.03 8.60
CA THR A 34 -3.23 -0.72 7.77
C THR A 34 -4.45 -0.32 8.60
N ARG A 35 -4.72 -1.03 9.70
CA ARG A 35 -5.81 -0.69 10.62
C ARG A 35 -5.63 0.68 11.25
N ARG A 36 -4.41 1.02 11.69
CA ARG A 36 -4.11 2.34 12.28
C ARG A 36 -4.34 3.46 11.27
N THR A 37 -3.88 3.29 10.03
CA THR A 37 -4.12 4.23 8.92
C THR A 37 -5.61 4.48 8.69
N LEU A 38 -6.42 3.42 8.66
CA LEU A 38 -7.88 3.56 8.50
C LEU A 38 -8.56 4.28 9.68
N VAL A 39 -8.09 4.04 10.91
CA VAL A 39 -8.59 4.74 12.10
C VAL A 39 -8.26 6.23 12.01
N LEU A 40 -7.02 6.59 11.65
CA LEU A 40 -6.59 7.98 11.49
C LEU A 40 -7.40 8.69 10.40
N LEU A 41 -7.56 8.05 9.22
CA LEU A 41 -8.40 8.58 8.15
C LEU A 41 -9.86 8.80 8.60
N GLY A 42 -10.39 7.92 9.45
CA GLY A 42 -11.71 8.08 10.05
C GLY A 42 -11.79 9.28 11.01
N GLN A 43 -10.76 9.49 11.83
CA GLN A 43 -10.66 10.62 12.77
C GLN A 43 -10.52 11.96 12.05
N MET A 44 -9.90 11.97 10.87
CA MET A 44 -9.72 13.20 10.07
C MET A 44 -11.03 13.72 9.46
N ARG A 45 -12.13 12.95 9.49
CA ARG A 45 -13.43 13.39 8.94
C ARG A 45 -13.94 14.66 9.63
N ARG A 46 -14.08 15.74 8.88
CA ARG A 46 -14.61 17.03 9.35
C ARG A 46 -16.08 17.26 8.99
N ILE A 47 -16.53 16.72 7.86
CA ILE A 47 -17.88 16.89 7.34
C ILE A 47 -18.44 15.54 6.88
N SER A 48 -19.76 15.43 6.75
CA SER A 48 -20.38 14.21 6.22
C SER A 48 -20.17 14.12 4.69
N PRO A 49 -19.78 12.96 4.12
CA PRO A 49 -19.73 12.77 2.67
C PRO A 49 -21.05 13.09 1.96
N SER A 50 -22.18 12.89 2.66
CA SER A 50 -23.53 13.20 2.13
C SER A 50 -23.75 14.70 1.91
N SER A 51 -22.99 15.57 2.56
CA SER A 51 -23.04 17.01 2.31
C SER A 51 -22.30 17.41 1.02
N CYS A 52 -21.47 16.52 0.48
CA CYS A 52 -20.60 16.76 -0.67
C CYS A 52 -21.03 15.98 -1.92
N LEU A 53 -22.29 15.59 -2.01
CA LEU A 53 -22.82 14.78 -3.13
C LEU A 53 -22.59 15.41 -4.51
N LYS A 54 -22.59 16.74 -4.61
CA LYS A 54 -22.31 17.48 -5.86
C LYS A 54 -20.88 17.33 -6.34
N ASP A 55 -19.96 17.00 -5.44
CA ASP A 55 -18.55 16.81 -5.72
C ASP A 55 -18.16 15.33 -5.83
N ARG A 56 -19.13 14.42 -5.73
CA ARG A 56 -18.88 12.97 -5.85
C ARG A 56 -18.27 12.66 -7.22
N GLN A 57 -17.17 11.92 -7.20
CA GLN A 57 -16.44 11.47 -8.37
C GLN A 57 -16.19 9.97 -8.26
N ASP A 58 -16.31 9.25 -9.37
CA ASP A 58 -15.76 7.91 -9.49
C ASP A 58 -14.32 8.01 -9.97
N PHE A 59 -13.38 7.57 -9.15
CA PHE A 59 -11.95 7.59 -9.45
C PHE A 59 -11.48 6.31 -10.14
N GLY A 60 -12.32 5.27 -10.21
CA GLY A 60 -11.99 4.00 -10.83
C GLY A 60 -10.80 3.32 -10.15
N PHE A 61 -10.95 2.92 -8.88
CA PHE A 61 -9.96 2.08 -8.20
C PHE A 61 -9.75 0.79 -9.01
N PRO A 62 -8.50 0.39 -9.36
CA PRO A 62 -8.23 -0.69 -10.31
C PRO A 62 -8.43 -2.09 -9.71
N GLN A 63 -9.63 -2.36 -9.21
CA GLN A 63 -9.98 -3.58 -8.49
C GLN A 63 -9.81 -4.83 -9.38
N GLU A 64 -10.02 -4.75 -10.70
CA GLU A 64 -9.84 -5.91 -11.59
C GLU A 64 -8.38 -6.32 -11.75
N VAL A 65 -7.46 -5.35 -11.66
CA VAL A 65 -6.01 -5.57 -11.78
C VAL A 65 -5.42 -6.00 -10.44
N LEU A 66 -5.93 -5.43 -9.34
CA LEU A 66 -5.48 -5.71 -7.98
C LEU A 66 -6.16 -6.93 -7.34
N GLY A 67 -7.34 -7.30 -7.82
CA GLY A 67 -8.19 -8.33 -7.22
C GLY A 67 -7.85 -9.76 -7.66
N GLY A 68 -8.20 -10.72 -6.80
CA GLY A 68 -8.12 -12.16 -7.07
C GLY A 68 -6.71 -12.73 -7.17
N HIS A 69 -6.56 -14.04 -7.35
CA HIS A 69 -5.27 -14.77 -7.36
C HIS A 69 -4.32 -14.44 -8.55
N ARG A 70 -4.48 -13.27 -9.20
CA ARG A 70 -3.68 -12.84 -10.36
C ARG A 70 -2.26 -12.40 -9.99
N LEU A 71 -2.08 -11.79 -8.82
CA LEU A 71 -0.78 -11.33 -8.33
C LEU A 71 -0.11 -12.41 -7.48
N GLN A 72 1.14 -12.73 -7.81
CA GLN A 72 2.04 -13.48 -6.93
C GLN A 72 2.32 -12.66 -5.66
N LYS A 73 2.74 -13.32 -4.57
CA LYS A 73 3.00 -12.68 -3.27
C LYS A 73 3.96 -11.49 -3.37
N ALA A 74 5.10 -11.65 -4.03
CA ALA A 74 6.09 -10.58 -4.22
C ALA A 74 5.53 -9.38 -5.00
N GLN A 75 4.72 -9.66 -6.03
CA GLN A 75 4.04 -8.63 -6.81
C GLN A 75 2.97 -7.90 -5.98
N ALA A 76 2.20 -8.62 -5.15
CA ALA A 76 1.20 -8.04 -4.27
C ALA A 76 1.84 -7.09 -3.23
N ILE A 77 3.00 -7.45 -2.67
CA ILE A 77 3.78 -6.60 -1.76
C ILE A 77 4.25 -5.33 -2.49
N SER A 78 4.81 -5.46 -3.70
CA SER A 78 5.28 -4.32 -4.49
C SER A 78 4.17 -3.35 -4.86
N VAL A 79 3.00 -3.89 -5.21
CA VAL A 79 1.81 -3.10 -5.55
C VAL A 79 1.22 -2.43 -4.32
N PHE A 80 1.23 -3.12 -3.17
CA PHE A 80 0.79 -2.54 -1.92
C PHE A 80 1.75 -1.44 -1.44
N HIS A 81 3.07 -1.63 -1.61
CA HIS A 81 4.08 -0.60 -1.39
C HIS A 81 3.79 0.66 -2.23
N GLU A 82 3.56 0.50 -3.54
CA GLU A 82 3.18 1.64 -4.40
C GLU A 82 1.90 2.33 -3.91
N LEU A 83 0.91 1.56 -3.45
CA LEU A 83 -0.34 2.12 -2.93
C LEU A 83 -0.09 2.96 -1.67
N VAL A 84 0.70 2.48 -0.71
CA VAL A 84 1.10 3.24 0.50
C VAL A 84 1.90 4.48 0.11
N GLN A 85 2.80 4.36 -0.86
CA GLN A 85 3.64 5.47 -1.34
C GLN A 85 2.80 6.59 -1.92
N GLN A 86 1.83 6.26 -2.78
CA GLN A 86 0.93 7.25 -3.35
C GLN A 86 0.02 7.91 -2.29
N LEU A 87 -0.41 7.18 -1.25
CA LEU A 87 -1.11 7.77 -0.11
C LEU A 87 -0.21 8.79 0.62
N PHE A 88 1.03 8.41 0.93
CA PHE A 88 1.97 9.28 1.61
C PHE A 88 2.19 10.58 0.82
N LEU A 89 2.41 10.47 -0.48
CA LEU A 89 2.57 11.62 -1.37
C LEU A 89 1.33 12.51 -1.38
N LEU A 90 0.13 11.93 -1.50
CA LEU A 90 -1.14 12.67 -1.51
C LEU A 90 -1.33 13.51 -0.24
N PHE A 91 -1.13 12.90 0.94
CA PHE A 91 -1.32 13.58 2.22
C PHE A 91 -0.17 14.50 2.62
N SER A 92 1.00 14.36 2.00
CA SER A 92 2.14 15.26 2.22
C SER A 92 2.14 16.50 1.32
N THR A 93 1.12 16.67 0.47
CA THR A 93 0.97 17.88 -0.37
C THR A 93 0.59 19.11 0.46
N GLU A 94 0.98 20.31 -0.01
CA GLU A 94 0.67 21.58 0.68
C GLU A 94 -0.83 21.81 0.90
N GLY A 95 -1.69 21.35 -0.02
CA GLY A 95 -3.14 21.48 0.13
C GLY A 95 -3.74 20.65 1.27
N SER A 96 -3.00 19.63 1.75
CA SER A 96 -3.44 18.71 2.81
C SER A 96 -3.38 19.35 4.21
N SER A 97 -2.37 20.19 4.48
CA SER A 97 -2.23 20.87 5.78
C SER A 97 -3.39 21.82 6.06
N ALA A 98 -3.89 22.52 5.04
CA ALA A 98 -5.07 23.37 5.17
C ALA A 98 -6.37 22.54 5.40
N ALA A 99 -6.41 21.31 4.89
CA ALA A 99 -7.60 20.47 4.89
C ALA A 99 -7.81 19.69 6.20
N TRP A 100 -6.73 19.37 6.92
CA TRP A 100 -6.76 18.46 8.07
C TRP A 100 -6.20 19.08 9.35
N GLU A 101 -6.35 18.38 10.47
CA GLU A 101 -5.72 18.80 11.73
C GLU A 101 -4.26 18.37 11.70
N ASP A 102 -3.33 19.29 11.96
CA ASP A 102 -1.89 19.04 11.88
C ASP A 102 -1.45 17.81 12.68
N SER A 103 -2.03 17.61 13.88
CA SER A 103 -1.69 16.48 14.75
C SER A 103 -2.06 15.12 14.12
N LEU A 104 -3.23 15.04 13.48
CA LEU A 104 -3.73 13.83 12.83
C LEU A 104 -2.99 13.60 11.51
N LEU A 105 -2.75 14.66 10.75
CA LEU A 105 -2.03 14.58 9.49
C LEU A 105 -0.59 14.11 9.71
N HIS A 106 0.11 14.68 10.71
CA HIS A 106 1.45 14.25 11.07
C HIS A 106 1.49 12.77 11.47
N ARG A 107 0.56 12.32 12.33
CA ARG A 107 0.46 10.90 12.72
C ARG A 107 0.18 9.98 11.53
N LEU A 108 -0.65 10.42 10.58
CA LEU A 108 -0.93 9.67 9.36
C LEU A 108 0.34 9.54 8.50
N CYS A 109 1.02 10.65 8.19
CA CYS A 109 2.22 10.62 7.37
C CYS A 109 3.34 9.80 8.00
N THR A 110 3.59 9.96 9.31
CA THR A 110 4.59 9.16 10.04
C THR A 110 4.23 7.66 10.04
N GLY A 111 2.95 7.31 10.18
CA GLY A 111 2.50 5.92 10.12
C GLY A 111 2.67 5.30 8.73
N LEU A 112 2.42 6.07 7.67
CA LEU A 112 2.62 5.63 6.29
C LEU A 112 4.11 5.47 5.95
N ASP A 113 4.95 6.40 6.39
CA ASP A 113 6.42 6.35 6.22
C ASP A 113 7.04 5.12 6.91
N GLN A 114 6.61 4.85 8.15
CA GLN A 114 7.01 3.63 8.85
C GLN A 114 6.58 2.37 8.08
N GLN A 115 5.35 2.36 7.55
CA GLN A 115 4.82 1.24 6.78
C GLN A 115 5.59 1.01 5.47
N LEU A 116 6.08 2.08 4.82
CA LEU A 116 6.97 1.98 3.66
C LEU A 116 8.31 1.34 4.04
N THR A 117 8.95 1.85 5.09
CA THR A 117 10.23 1.33 5.60
C THR A 117 10.15 -0.16 5.92
N GLU A 118 9.05 -0.60 6.55
CA GLU A 118 8.81 -2.01 6.87
C GLU A 118 8.62 -2.87 5.61
N LEU A 119 7.98 -2.34 4.56
CA LEU A 119 7.80 -3.04 3.29
C LEU A 119 9.09 -3.13 2.47
N GLU A 120 9.98 -2.14 2.55
CA GLU A 120 11.30 -2.13 1.92
C GLU A 120 12.29 -3.10 2.59
N ALA A 121 12.13 -3.33 3.90
CA ALA A 121 12.95 -4.29 4.65
C ALA A 121 12.71 -5.74 4.21
N CYS A 122 11.68 -5.99 3.40
CA CYS A 122 11.47 -7.29 2.78
C CYS A 122 12.32 -7.45 1.53
N PRO A 123 13.20 -8.47 1.46
CA PRO A 123 13.91 -8.77 0.24
C PRO A 123 12.89 -9.15 -0.83
N MET A 124 12.61 -8.21 -1.74
CA MET A 124 11.89 -8.50 -2.97
C MET A 124 12.77 -9.48 -3.74
N GLN A 125 12.35 -10.75 -3.80
CA GLN A 125 12.90 -11.64 -4.80
C GLN A 125 12.50 -11.06 -6.15
N GLU A 126 13.44 -10.36 -6.79
CA GLU A 126 13.36 -9.90 -8.18
C GLU A 126 13.26 -11.09 -9.17
N ALA A 127 13.22 -12.33 -8.65
CA ALA A 127 12.93 -13.52 -9.40
C ALA A 127 11.49 -13.46 -9.95
N GLU A 128 11.44 -13.20 -11.25
CA GLU A 128 10.28 -13.32 -12.15
C GLU A 128 9.37 -12.09 -12.29
N LEU A 129 9.95 -10.91 -12.51
CA LEU A 129 9.31 -9.93 -13.42
C LEU A 129 9.26 -10.43 -14.89
N GLN A 130 9.85 -11.59 -15.19
CA GLN A 130 9.82 -12.23 -16.50
C GLN A 130 8.85 -13.42 -16.52
N GLY A 131 7.54 -13.14 -16.48
CA GLY A 131 6.53 -14.20 -16.32
C GLY A 131 5.12 -13.94 -16.84
N ARG A 132 4.96 -13.32 -18.03
CA ARG A 132 3.73 -13.21 -18.88
C ARG A 132 2.55 -12.31 -18.41
N PRO A 133 1.71 -11.79 -19.34
CA PRO A 133 1.95 -11.26 -20.69
C PRO A 133 1.54 -9.78 -20.86
N LEU A 134 2.09 -9.16 -21.91
CA LEU A 134 1.91 -7.81 -22.50
C LEU A 134 0.46 -7.32 -22.78
N LEU A 135 -0.58 -8.03 -22.29
CA LEU A 135 -1.99 -7.77 -22.60
C LEU A 135 -2.77 -7.13 -21.45
N ASN A 136 -2.26 -7.19 -20.22
CA ASN A 136 -2.88 -6.56 -19.05
C ASN A 136 -2.06 -5.35 -18.60
N GLU A 137 -2.75 -4.30 -18.17
CA GLU A 137 -2.15 -3.12 -17.56
C GLU A 137 -1.26 -3.49 -16.36
N ASP A 138 -0.05 -2.91 -16.31
CA ASP A 138 0.85 -3.05 -15.17
C ASP A 138 0.15 -2.59 -13.88
N PRO A 139 0.06 -3.43 -12.83
CA PRO A 139 -0.63 -3.10 -11.58
C PRO A 139 -0.10 -1.86 -10.87
N ILE A 140 1.21 -1.61 -10.90
CA ILE A 140 1.84 -0.43 -10.31
C ILE A 140 1.44 0.81 -11.11
N LEU A 141 1.46 0.73 -12.45
CA LEU A 141 0.99 1.83 -13.29
C LEU A 141 -0.50 2.10 -13.11
N ALA A 142 -1.32 1.07 -12.87
CA ALA A 142 -2.74 1.22 -12.56
C ALA A 142 -2.97 2.03 -11.27
N VAL A 143 -2.21 1.72 -10.22
CA VAL A 143 -2.23 2.46 -8.95
C VAL A 143 -1.83 3.93 -9.18
N ARG A 144 -0.71 4.18 -9.89
CA ARG A 144 -0.26 5.54 -10.20
C ARG A 144 -1.29 6.34 -11.00
N ARG A 145 -1.91 5.74 -12.01
CA ARG A 145 -2.98 6.38 -12.80
C ARG A 145 -4.20 6.71 -11.96
N TYR A 146 -4.58 5.82 -11.04
CA TYR A 146 -5.66 6.05 -10.10
C TYR A 146 -5.39 7.27 -9.20
N PHE A 147 -4.20 7.36 -8.59
CA PHE A 147 -3.85 8.53 -7.77
C PHE A 147 -3.68 9.80 -8.59
N HIS A 148 -3.21 9.70 -9.82
CA HIS A 148 -3.16 10.85 -10.72
C HIS A 148 -4.55 11.45 -10.96
N ARG A 149 -5.59 10.63 -11.16
CA ARG A 149 -6.99 11.10 -11.29
C ARG A 149 -7.47 11.80 -10.01
N ILE A 150 -7.09 11.29 -8.84
CA ILE A 150 -7.40 11.94 -7.55
C ILE A 150 -6.75 13.32 -7.46
N THR A 151 -5.46 13.44 -7.82
CA THR A 151 -4.75 14.72 -7.80
C THR A 151 -5.38 15.73 -8.76
N LEU A 152 -5.72 15.32 -9.98
CA LEU A 152 -6.39 16.18 -10.96
C LEU A 152 -7.74 16.68 -10.44
N TYR A 153 -8.54 15.80 -9.83
CA TYR A 153 -9.80 16.18 -9.21
C TYR A 153 -9.62 17.21 -8.09
N LEU A 154 -8.63 17.04 -7.21
CA LEU A 154 -8.34 18.02 -6.16
C LEU A 154 -7.98 19.39 -6.75
N GLN A 155 -7.20 19.42 -7.82
CA GLN A 155 -6.86 20.66 -8.54
C GLN A 155 -8.10 21.31 -9.16
N GLU A 156 -8.94 20.53 -9.86
CA GLU A 156 -10.18 21.01 -10.47
C GLU A 156 -11.13 21.61 -9.44
N LYS A 157 -11.26 20.95 -8.29
CA LYS A 157 -12.10 21.40 -7.16
C LYS A 157 -11.41 22.43 -6.26
N LYS A 158 -10.23 22.92 -6.65
CA LYS A 158 -9.45 23.94 -5.93
C LYS A 158 -9.24 23.58 -4.46
N TYR A 159 -9.00 22.30 -4.17
CA TYR A 159 -8.73 21.81 -2.82
C TYR A 159 -9.85 22.17 -1.81
N SER A 160 -11.10 22.24 -2.26
CA SER A 160 -12.23 22.58 -1.39
C SER A 160 -12.40 21.55 -0.25
N PRO A 161 -13.05 21.94 0.87
CA PRO A 161 -13.34 21.00 1.96
C PRO A 161 -14.12 19.76 1.49
N CYS A 162 -15.05 19.94 0.55
CA CYS A 162 -15.79 18.82 -0.02
C CYS A 162 -14.93 17.91 -0.89
N ALA A 163 -14.02 18.47 -1.68
CA ALA A 163 -13.10 17.67 -2.47
C ALA A 163 -12.22 16.77 -1.59
N TRP A 164 -11.69 17.33 -0.51
CA TRP A 164 -10.90 16.59 0.47
C TRP A 164 -11.71 15.51 1.20
N GLU A 165 -12.96 15.78 1.55
CA GLU A 165 -13.82 14.75 2.17
C GLU A 165 -14.12 13.60 1.19
N ILE A 166 -14.38 13.90 -0.08
CA ILE A 166 -14.59 12.88 -1.13
C ILE A 166 -13.32 12.03 -1.32
N VAL A 167 -12.15 12.67 -1.40
CA VAL A 167 -10.86 11.96 -1.52
C VAL A 167 -10.56 11.11 -0.29
N ARG A 168 -10.78 11.63 0.92
CA ARG A 168 -10.59 10.88 2.18
C ARG A 168 -11.47 9.64 2.21
N ALA A 169 -12.73 9.76 1.82
CA ALA A 169 -13.68 8.65 1.76
C ALA A 169 -13.28 7.60 0.70
N GLU A 170 -12.83 8.04 -0.47
CA GLU A 170 -12.32 7.16 -1.52
C GLU A 170 -11.06 6.41 -1.04
N VAL A 171 -10.09 7.12 -0.46
CA VAL A 171 -8.85 6.50 0.07
C VAL A 171 -9.19 5.45 1.13
N MET A 172 -10.12 5.74 2.04
CA MET A 172 -10.56 4.73 3.03
C MET A 172 -11.11 3.47 2.35
N ARG A 173 -11.94 3.64 1.31
CA ARG A 173 -12.55 2.53 0.56
C ARG A 173 -11.49 1.72 -0.17
N SER A 174 -10.61 2.38 -0.92
CA SER A 174 -9.57 1.73 -1.72
C SER A 174 -8.55 1.02 -0.83
N PHE A 175 -8.10 1.67 0.23
CA PHE A 175 -7.11 1.11 1.16
C PHE A 175 -7.65 -0.09 1.93
N SER A 176 -8.93 -0.04 2.34
CA SER A 176 -9.61 -1.20 2.93
C SER A 176 -9.69 -2.37 1.95
N SER A 177 -10.01 -2.08 0.68
CA SER A 177 -10.12 -3.10 -0.37
C SER A 177 -8.75 -3.73 -0.69
N ALA A 178 -7.66 -2.96 -0.57
CA ALA A 178 -6.31 -3.42 -0.81
C ALA A 178 -5.70 -4.27 0.33
N ARG A 179 -6.35 -4.38 1.49
CA ARG A 179 -5.82 -5.14 2.65
C ARG A 179 -5.47 -6.59 2.31
N HIS A 180 -6.25 -7.21 1.42
CA HIS A 180 -6.03 -8.58 0.97
C HIS A 180 -4.70 -8.79 0.21
N LEU A 181 -4.03 -7.72 -0.25
CA LEU A 181 -2.70 -7.80 -0.87
C LEU A 181 -1.61 -8.12 0.16
N GLN A 182 -1.83 -7.77 1.43
CA GLN A 182 -0.90 -8.04 2.54
C GLN A 182 -1.07 -9.44 3.14
N GLU A 183 -2.22 -10.06 2.91
CA GLU A 183 -2.61 -11.36 3.48
C GLU A 183 -2.18 -12.54 2.56
N ARG A 184 -1.45 -12.28 1.48
CA ARG A 184 -0.98 -13.28 0.49
C ARG A 184 0.41 -13.85 0.75
#